data_AF-A0A2E1VHB8-F1
#
_entry.id   AF-A0A2E1VHB8-F1
#
_cell.length_a   1.000
_cell.length_b   1.000
_cell.length_c   1.000
_cell.angle_alpha   90.00
_cell.angle_beta   90.00
_cell.angle_gamma   90.00
#
_symmetry.space_group_name_H-M   'P 1'
#
loop_
_entity.id
_entity.type
_entity.pdbx_description
1 polymer ?
#
loop_
_entity_poly.entity_id
_entity_poly.type
_entity_poly.pdbx_seq_one_letter_code
_entity_poly.pdbx_strand_id
1 'polypeptide(L)'
;MSRLLRISIWVVILGGLLAFGLYLGDRVKSDPGYVLFAYGGYTAEMSLWAFIILFIVVTVVLWIVFGLGGALGRLPLNIFRAWDRMRHRKADFRLVEGALWLRRDEPARALSVLKKNASSESLPALHWLLASEAARRVEQLDESERYLESAERLMASIPKPIEHDQMPRDFKPLMKALKKEWREDWALALETIGDEDALSRLATLNSLAKVNTDSVALEIVKARLAMAAGLGAEAKHYVERASTLDADNPLVHLLRLEIETGRTEALEKLRRRLIEDTF
;
A
#
# COMPACT_ATOMS: atom_id res chain seq x y z
N MET A 1 -4.31 19.76 17.20
CA MET A 1 -4.54 20.38 18.54
C MET A 1 -3.58 21.53 18.75
N SER A 2 -4.09 22.77 18.80
CA SER A 2 -3.27 23.96 18.99
C SER A 2 -2.58 23.92 20.36
N ARG A 3 -1.31 24.39 20.42
CA ARG A 3 -0.53 24.51 21.66
C ARG A 3 -1.29 25.27 22.75
N LEU A 4 -2.12 26.22 22.33
CA LEU A 4 -3.02 27.01 23.18
C LEU A 4 -4.09 26.15 23.88
N LEU A 5 -4.71 25.19 23.19
CA LEU A 5 -5.71 24.30 23.79
C LEU A 5 -5.10 23.46 24.92
N ARG A 6 -3.87 22.97 24.73
CA ARG A 6 -3.16 22.21 25.78
C ARG A 6 -2.87 23.10 26.99
N ILE A 7 -2.41 24.33 26.77
CA ILE A 7 -2.12 25.27 27.87
C ILE A 7 -3.39 25.61 28.65
N SER A 8 -4.51 25.89 27.97
CA SER A 8 -5.79 26.17 28.63
C SER A 8 -6.29 24.98 29.47
N ILE A 9 -6.14 23.75 28.97
CA ILE A 9 -6.50 22.54 29.73
C ILE A 9 -5.62 22.41 30.99
N TRP A 10 -4.31 22.64 30.89
CA TRP A 10 -3.41 22.60 32.04
C TRP A 10 -3.73 23.66 33.10
N VAL A 11 -4.12 24.88 32.68
CA VAL A 11 -4.51 25.96 33.59
C VAL A 11 -5.80 25.62 34.34
N VAL A 12 -6.80 25.04 33.66
CA VAL A 12 -8.06 24.61 34.29
C VAL A 12 -7.82 23.47 35.29
N ILE A 13 -6.97 22.49 34.93
CA ILE A 13 -6.60 21.39 35.84
C ILE A 13 -5.87 21.92 37.07
N LEU A 14 -4.92 22.86 36.89
CA LEU A 14 -4.17 23.45 38.00
C LEU A 14 -5.08 24.25 38.94
N GLY A 15 -5.99 25.05 38.38
CA GLY A 15 -6.98 25.80 39.15
C GLY A 15 -7.94 24.88 39.93
N GLY A 16 -8.41 23.80 39.30
CA GLY A 16 -9.22 22.77 39.96
C GLY A 16 -8.48 22.08 41.10
N LEU A 17 -7.20 21.75 40.91
CA LEU A 17 -6.36 21.12 41.93
C LEU A 17 -6.12 22.03 43.14
N LEU A 18 -5.89 23.33 42.91
CA LEU A 18 -5.75 24.34 43.97
C LEU A 18 -7.04 24.54 44.77
N ALA A 19 -8.18 24.65 44.09
CA ALA A 19 -9.48 24.77 44.74
C ALA A 19 -9.83 23.50 45.54
N PHE A 20 -9.55 22.32 44.99
CA PHE A 20 -9.73 21.05 45.67
C PHE A 20 -8.79 20.93 46.89
N GLY A 21 -7.53 21.35 46.78
CA GLY A 21 -6.58 21.39 47.89
C GLY A 21 -7.03 22.29 49.05
N LEU A 22 -7.58 23.48 48.74
CA LEU A 22 -8.16 24.39 49.74
C LEU A 22 -9.39 23.79 50.43
N TYR A 23 -10.28 23.16 49.66
CA TYR A 23 -11.47 22.48 50.19
C TYR A 23 -11.12 21.27 51.08
N LEU A 24 -10.12 20.49 50.68
CA LEU A 24 -9.61 19.36 51.46
C LEU A 24 -8.91 19.82 52.75
N GLY A 25 -8.14 20.90 52.68
CA GLY A 25 -7.41 21.45 53.84
C GLY A 25 -8.32 21.84 55.00
N ASP A 26 -9.54 22.30 54.71
CA ASP A 26 -10.53 22.65 55.74
C ASP A 26 -11.13 21.40 56.42
N ARG A 27 -11.27 20.28 55.67
CA ARG A 27 -11.79 19.00 56.18
C ARG A 27 -10.77 18.20 57.00
N VAL A 28 -9.47 18.41 56.79
CA VAL A 28 -8.38 17.76 57.57
C VAL A 28 -8.47 18.09 59.07
N LYS A 29 -9.04 19.24 59.44
CA LYS A 29 -9.15 19.68 60.84
C LYS A 29 -10.24 18.97 61.65
N SER A 30 -11.23 18.35 61.01
CA SER A 30 -12.42 17.84 61.71
C SER A 30 -12.39 16.34 62.00
N ASP A 31 -11.70 15.54 61.18
CA ASP A 31 -11.42 14.12 61.46
C ASP A 31 -10.23 13.67 60.59
N PRO A 32 -9.01 13.50 61.16
CA PRO A 32 -7.82 13.33 60.33
C PRO A 32 -7.75 12.00 59.57
N GLY A 33 -8.56 10.99 59.93
CA GLY A 33 -8.51 9.64 59.36
C GLY A 33 -7.13 8.97 59.57
N TYR A 34 -7.10 7.67 59.83
CA TYR A 34 -5.84 6.98 60.12
C TYR A 34 -5.65 5.77 59.18
N VAL A 35 -4.40 5.56 58.76
CA VAL A 35 -3.99 4.42 57.94
C VAL A 35 -2.88 3.70 58.67
N LEU A 36 -3.06 2.39 58.87
CA LEU A 36 -2.08 1.50 59.48
C LEU A 36 -1.64 0.46 58.47
N PHE A 37 -0.34 0.42 58.20
CA PHE A 37 0.29 -0.65 57.43
C PHE A 37 0.95 -1.62 58.40
N ALA A 38 0.45 -2.85 58.46
CA ALA A 38 1.05 -3.95 59.22
C ALA A 38 1.57 -5.02 58.26
N TYR A 39 2.88 -5.24 58.24
CA TYR A 39 3.50 -6.33 57.48
C TYR A 39 4.66 -6.95 58.26
N GLY A 40 4.58 -8.24 58.56
CA GLY A 40 5.68 -9.01 59.17
C GLY A 40 6.20 -8.50 60.53
N GLY A 41 5.34 -7.89 61.35
CA GLY A 41 5.72 -7.33 62.67
C GLY A 41 6.15 -5.85 62.62
N TYR A 42 6.22 -5.25 61.44
CA TYR A 42 6.42 -3.80 61.28
C TYR A 42 5.07 -3.10 61.12
N THR A 43 4.79 -2.15 62.01
CA THR A 43 3.58 -1.32 62.00
C THR A 43 3.95 0.13 61.75
N ALA A 44 3.51 0.67 60.61
CA ALA A 44 3.66 2.08 60.29
C ALA A 44 2.29 2.77 60.38
N GLU A 45 2.16 3.69 61.32
CA GLU A 45 0.98 4.52 61.52
C GLU A 45 1.18 5.87 60.84
N MET A 46 0.26 6.24 59.95
CA MET A 46 0.27 7.54 59.31
C MET A 46 -1.14 8.11 59.17
N SER A 47 -1.23 9.44 59.11
CA SER A 47 -2.49 10.11 58.75
C SER A 47 -2.93 9.68 57.34
N LEU A 48 -4.23 9.49 57.15
CA LEU A 48 -4.82 9.22 55.84
C LEU A 48 -4.40 10.26 54.80
N TRP A 49 -4.31 11.52 55.20
CA TRP A 49 -3.90 12.62 54.34
C TRP A 49 -2.42 12.54 53.95
N ALA A 50 -1.55 12.17 54.90
CA ALA A 50 -0.14 11.94 54.62
C ALA A 50 0.05 10.82 53.59
N PHE A 51 -0.73 9.74 53.72
CA PHE A 51 -0.74 8.65 52.75
C PHE A 51 -1.19 9.08 51.35
N ILE A 52 -2.28 9.84 51.24
CA ILE A 52 -2.80 10.33 49.96
C ILE A 52 -1.78 11.23 49.26
N ILE A 53 -1.15 12.16 49.99
CA ILE A 53 -0.13 13.05 49.43
C ILE A 53 1.06 12.24 48.92
N LEU A 54 1.56 11.30 49.73
CA LEU A 54 2.66 10.41 49.34
C LEU A 54 2.32 9.59 48.08
N PHE A 55 1.10 9.03 48.02
CA PHE A 55 0.63 8.25 46.88
C PHE A 55 0.56 9.08 45.58
N ILE A 56 0.07 10.32 45.67
CA ILE A 56 0.05 11.25 44.52
C ILE A 56 1.47 11.56 44.06
N VAL A 57 2.38 11.88 44.99
CA VAL A 57 3.78 12.18 44.68
C VAL A 57 4.45 11.00 43.97
N VAL A 58 4.30 9.78 44.51
CA VAL A 58 4.84 8.56 43.91
C VAL A 58 4.26 8.32 42.51
N THR A 59 2.96 8.52 42.33
CA THR A 59 2.29 8.36 41.03
C THR A 59 2.79 9.38 40.00
N VAL A 60 2.99 10.63 40.39
CA VAL A 60 3.55 11.68 39.50
C VAL A 60 4.99 11.37 39.14
N VAL A 61 5.82 10.92 40.10
CA VAL A 61 7.21 10.52 39.84
C VAL A 61 7.25 9.34 38.85
N LEU A 62 6.43 8.31 39.07
CA LEU A 62 6.30 7.18 38.13
C LEU A 62 5.84 7.65 36.75
N TRP A 63 4.85 8.54 36.67
CA TRP A 63 4.38 9.09 35.40
C TRP A 63 5.46 9.90 34.67
N ILE A 64 6.28 10.66 35.39
CA ILE A 64 7.44 11.38 34.83
C ILE A 64 8.49 10.37 34.35
N VAL A 65 8.84 9.36 35.14
CA VAL A 65 9.87 8.36 34.78
C VAL A 65 9.43 7.55 33.55
N PHE A 66 8.20 7.03 33.54
CA PHE A 66 7.67 6.28 32.40
C PHE A 66 7.29 7.18 31.21
N GLY A 67 6.87 8.42 31.46
CA GLY A 67 6.55 9.41 30.44
C GLY A 67 7.80 9.94 29.74
N LEU A 68 8.87 10.22 30.48
CA LEU A 68 10.18 10.52 29.91
C LEU A 68 10.73 9.29 29.19
N GLY A 69 10.62 8.08 29.76
CA GLY A 69 11.03 6.84 29.09
C GLY A 69 10.29 6.61 27.76
N GLY A 70 8.98 6.88 27.71
CA GLY A 70 8.16 6.80 26.51
C GLY A 70 8.42 7.93 25.50
N ALA A 71 8.75 9.14 25.97
CA ALA A 71 9.11 10.27 25.11
C ALA A 71 10.51 10.10 24.51
N LEU A 72 11.51 9.73 25.33
CA LEU A 72 12.87 9.40 24.88
C LEU A 72 12.91 8.13 24.05
N GLY A 73 11.99 7.17 24.24
CA GLY A 73 11.90 5.97 23.39
C GLY A 73 11.30 6.24 21.99
N ARG A 74 10.44 7.26 21.86
CA ARG A 74 9.77 7.61 20.57
C ARG A 74 10.50 8.68 19.76
N LEU A 75 11.35 9.50 20.40
CA LEU A 75 12.13 10.54 19.74
C LEU A 75 13.27 10.04 18.82
N PRO A 76 14.06 9.01 19.14
CA PRO A 76 15.18 8.59 18.29
C PRO A 76 14.69 7.94 16.99
N LEU A 77 13.58 7.20 17.00
CA LEU A 77 13.09 6.47 15.84
C LEU A 77 12.53 7.38 14.73
N ASN A 78 11.91 8.51 15.09
CA ASN A 78 11.34 9.44 14.11
C ASN A 78 12.36 10.45 13.57
N ILE A 79 13.37 10.83 14.37
CA ILE A 79 14.43 11.75 13.92
C ILE A 79 15.45 11.01 13.04
N PHE A 80 15.79 9.75 13.35
CA PHE A 80 16.61 8.92 12.44
C PHE A 80 15.92 8.71 11.08
N ARG A 81 14.62 8.36 11.07
CA ARG A 81 13.84 8.22 9.83
C ARG A 81 13.60 9.53 9.07
N ALA A 82 13.67 10.68 9.73
CA ALA A 82 13.58 11.99 9.08
C ALA A 82 14.94 12.45 8.52
N TRP A 83 16.04 12.15 9.23
CA TRP A 83 17.40 12.44 8.77
C TRP A 83 17.76 11.58 7.56
N ASP A 84 17.40 10.30 7.56
CA ASP A 84 17.63 9.41 6.43
C ASP A 84 16.93 9.92 5.16
N ARG A 85 15.66 10.33 5.30
CA ARG A 85 14.88 10.97 4.21
C ARG A 85 15.44 12.30 3.73
N MET A 86 16.12 13.07 4.58
CA MET A 86 16.78 14.33 4.20
C MET A 86 18.14 14.09 3.52
N ARG A 87 18.87 13.02 3.89
CA ARG A 87 20.14 12.62 3.28
C ARG A 87 19.97 12.13 1.85
N HIS A 88 18.92 11.35 1.58
CA HIS A 88 18.63 10.89 0.21
C HIS A 88 18.25 12.03 -0.75
N ARG A 89 17.49 13.03 -0.29
CA ARG A 89 17.08 14.17 -1.15
C ARG A 89 18.26 14.98 -1.70
N LYS A 90 19.35 15.16 -0.93
CA LYS A 90 20.50 15.96 -1.37
C LYS A 90 21.38 15.20 -2.37
N ALA A 91 21.38 13.88 -2.28
CA ALA A 91 22.06 13.02 -3.22
C ALA A 91 21.38 13.16 -4.59
N ASP A 92 20.06 12.92 -4.65
CA ASP A 92 19.28 12.93 -5.91
C ASP A 92 19.42 14.21 -6.73
N PHE A 93 19.63 15.37 -6.07
CA PHE A 93 19.92 16.62 -6.76
C PHE A 93 21.19 16.59 -7.61
N ARG A 94 22.24 15.86 -7.20
CA ARG A 94 23.49 15.74 -7.98
C ARG A 94 23.28 14.90 -9.24
N LEU A 95 22.50 13.84 -9.13
CA LEU A 95 22.13 13.01 -10.27
C LEU A 95 21.37 13.84 -11.31
N VAL A 96 20.36 14.59 -10.86
CA VAL A 96 19.57 15.49 -11.70
C VAL A 96 20.43 16.59 -12.30
N GLU A 97 21.28 17.24 -11.49
CA GLU A 97 22.18 18.29 -11.95
C GLU A 97 23.18 17.77 -12.99
N GLY A 98 23.79 16.62 -12.76
CA GLY A 98 24.69 15.96 -13.71
C GLY A 98 24.00 15.63 -15.04
N ALA A 99 22.76 15.12 -14.98
CA ALA A 99 21.95 14.86 -16.17
C ALA A 99 21.63 16.15 -16.95
N LEU A 100 21.31 17.24 -16.25
CA LEU A 100 21.03 18.54 -16.86
C LEU A 100 22.28 19.13 -17.54
N TRP A 101 23.46 19.00 -16.94
CA TRP A 101 24.72 19.44 -17.55
C TRP A 101 25.08 18.62 -18.79
N LEU A 102 24.88 17.30 -18.78
CA LEU A 102 25.04 16.46 -19.97
C LEU A 102 24.08 16.88 -21.08
N ARG A 103 22.82 17.22 -20.74
CA ARG A 103 21.84 17.70 -21.72
C ARG A 103 22.20 19.06 -22.32
N ARG A 104 22.95 19.89 -21.60
CA ARG A 104 23.49 21.18 -22.06
C ARG A 104 24.82 21.06 -22.81
N ASP A 105 25.28 19.84 -23.06
CA ASP A 105 26.56 19.55 -23.71
C ASP A 105 27.78 20.11 -22.93
N GLU A 106 27.67 20.14 -21.60
CA GLU A 106 28.77 20.51 -20.70
C GLU A 106 29.26 19.30 -19.88
N PRO A 107 29.95 18.33 -20.52
CA PRO A 107 30.30 17.06 -19.89
C PRO A 107 31.33 17.21 -18.75
N ALA A 108 32.20 18.21 -18.79
CA ALA A 108 33.15 18.50 -17.72
C ALA A 108 32.44 18.92 -16.42
N ARG A 109 31.38 19.73 -16.50
CA ARG A 109 30.58 20.13 -15.33
C ARG A 109 29.78 18.95 -14.80
N ALA A 110 29.16 18.18 -15.69
CA ALA A 110 28.47 16.95 -15.32
C ALA A 110 29.40 15.99 -14.55
N LEU A 111 30.60 15.73 -15.10
CA LEU A 111 31.58 14.86 -14.47
C LEU A 111 32.01 15.38 -13.09
N SER A 112 32.20 16.69 -12.94
CA SER A 112 32.59 17.27 -11.64
C SER A 112 31.56 17.02 -10.53
N VAL A 113 30.28 17.02 -10.88
CA VAL A 113 29.16 16.76 -9.95
C VAL A 113 29.00 15.25 -9.69
N LEU A 114 29.19 14.44 -10.73
CA LEU A 114 28.97 12.99 -10.73
C LEU A 114 30.17 12.15 -10.25
N LYS A 115 31.40 12.69 -10.19
CA LYS A 115 32.62 11.98 -9.73
C LYS A 115 32.55 11.49 -8.28
N LYS A 116 31.56 11.94 -7.50
CA LYS A 116 31.33 11.52 -6.11
C LYS A 116 30.67 10.14 -6.02
N ASN A 117 30.85 9.46 -4.90
CA ASN A 117 30.32 8.10 -4.67
C ASN A 117 28.78 8.05 -4.78
N ALA A 118 28.26 7.09 -5.56
CA ALA A 118 26.84 6.85 -5.78
C ALA A 118 26.12 6.15 -4.59
N SER A 119 26.84 5.69 -3.57
CA SER A 119 26.26 4.94 -2.44
C SER A 119 25.20 5.71 -1.63
N SER A 120 25.11 7.03 -1.79
CA SER A 120 24.10 7.87 -1.15
C SER A 120 22.87 8.18 -2.02
N GLU A 121 22.91 7.84 -3.31
CA GLU A 121 21.93 8.22 -4.33
C GLU A 121 20.73 7.24 -4.36
N SER A 122 19.53 7.72 -4.73
CA SER A 122 18.36 6.83 -4.90
C SER A 122 18.48 5.89 -6.11
N LEU A 123 19.22 6.29 -7.15
CA LEU A 123 19.44 5.51 -8.37
C LEU A 123 20.94 5.35 -8.67
N PRO A 124 21.69 4.51 -7.89
CA PRO A 124 23.14 4.40 -8.01
C PRO A 124 23.63 3.90 -9.38
N ALA A 125 22.88 2.98 -10.02
CA ALA A 125 23.22 2.47 -11.35
C ALA A 125 23.17 3.58 -12.42
N LEU A 126 22.12 4.42 -12.37
CA LEU A 126 21.96 5.55 -13.28
C LEU A 126 23.04 6.62 -13.06
N HIS A 127 23.41 6.87 -11.80
CA HIS A 127 24.49 7.79 -11.45
C HIS A 127 25.81 7.41 -12.11
N TRP A 128 26.25 6.16 -11.95
CA TRP A 128 27.50 5.69 -12.55
C TRP A 128 27.45 5.64 -14.07
N LEU A 129 26.29 5.34 -14.66
CA LEU A 129 26.12 5.38 -16.10
C LEU A 129 26.32 6.80 -16.67
N LEU A 130 25.72 7.80 -16.02
CA LEU A 130 25.90 9.20 -16.43
C LEU A 130 27.32 9.70 -16.15
N ALA A 131 27.96 9.25 -15.06
CA ALA A 131 29.37 9.55 -14.79
C ALA A 131 30.29 8.98 -15.87
N SER A 132 30.04 7.73 -16.30
CA SER A 132 30.76 7.07 -17.39
C SER A 132 30.62 7.84 -18.70
N GLU A 133 29.41 8.25 -19.06
CA GLU A 133 29.15 9.05 -20.26
C GLU A 133 29.85 10.42 -20.21
N ALA A 134 29.78 11.11 -19.06
CA ALA A 134 30.46 12.38 -18.87
C ALA A 134 31.98 12.25 -18.98
N ALA A 135 32.57 11.20 -18.37
CA ALA A 135 34.00 10.91 -18.46
C ALA A 135 34.44 10.61 -19.89
N ARG A 136 33.65 9.83 -20.63
CA ARG A 136 33.92 9.50 -22.04
C ARG A 136 33.99 10.74 -22.92
N ARG A 137 33.04 11.68 -22.76
CA ARG A 137 33.00 12.93 -23.52
C ARG A 137 34.12 13.91 -23.19
N VAL A 138 34.77 13.75 -22.04
CA VAL A 138 35.96 14.53 -21.63
C VAL A 138 37.26 13.73 -21.91
N GLU A 139 37.17 12.67 -22.71
CA GLU A 139 38.30 11.81 -23.11
C GLU A 139 38.99 11.08 -21.94
N GLN A 140 38.32 10.95 -20.79
CA GLN A 140 38.79 10.16 -19.64
C GLN A 140 38.29 8.72 -19.75
N LEU A 141 38.85 7.97 -20.72
CA LEU A 141 38.37 6.63 -21.08
C LEU A 141 38.54 5.61 -19.94
N ASP A 142 39.67 5.62 -19.24
CA ASP A 142 39.93 4.69 -18.12
C ASP A 142 38.90 4.85 -16.99
N GLU A 143 38.58 6.09 -16.61
CA GLU A 143 37.56 6.36 -15.59
C GLU A 143 36.15 6.05 -16.11
N SER A 144 35.90 6.29 -17.40
CA SER A 144 34.63 5.94 -18.04
C SER A 144 34.33 4.44 -17.96
N GLU A 145 35.33 3.60 -18.23
CA GLU A 145 35.21 2.15 -18.16
C GLU A 145 34.97 1.66 -16.73
N ARG A 146 35.69 2.23 -15.74
CA ARG A 146 35.47 1.91 -14.32
C ARG A 146 34.08 2.27 -13.82
N TYR A 147 33.55 3.42 -14.26
CA TYR A 147 32.18 3.81 -13.93
C TYR A 147 31.15 2.93 -14.63
N LEU A 148 31.41 2.53 -15.88
CA LEU A 148 30.54 1.61 -16.60
C LEU A 148 30.45 0.25 -15.91
N GLU A 149 31.59 -0.34 -15.52
CA GLU A 149 31.62 -1.61 -14.80
C GLU A 149 30.83 -1.53 -13.47
N SER A 150 30.97 -0.40 -12.75
CA SER A 150 30.20 -0.15 -11.52
C SER A 150 28.70 -0.07 -11.80
N ALA A 151 28.31 0.58 -12.90
CA ALA A 151 26.91 0.67 -13.33
C ALA A 151 26.35 -0.71 -13.69
N GLU A 152 27.08 -1.51 -14.47
CA GLU A 152 26.65 -2.85 -14.90
C GLU A 152 26.44 -3.81 -13.74
N ARG A 153 27.35 -3.81 -12.76
CA ARG A 153 27.20 -4.61 -11.52
C ARG A 153 25.92 -4.25 -10.76
N LEU A 154 25.56 -2.96 -10.71
CA LEU A 154 24.34 -2.50 -10.05
C LEU A 154 23.10 -2.77 -10.91
N MET A 155 23.19 -2.64 -12.24
CA MET A 155 22.10 -2.97 -13.16
C MET A 155 21.74 -4.45 -13.12
N ALA A 156 22.71 -5.34 -12.95
CA ALA A 156 22.46 -6.77 -12.78
C ALA A 156 21.58 -7.08 -11.55
N SER A 157 21.56 -6.18 -10.55
CA SER A 157 20.69 -6.31 -9.37
C SER A 157 19.30 -5.68 -9.54
N ILE A 158 19.07 -4.93 -10.63
CA ILE A 158 17.76 -4.34 -10.91
C ILE A 158 16.83 -5.47 -11.41
N PRO A 159 15.71 -5.76 -10.72
CA PRO A 159 14.77 -6.74 -11.20
C PRO A 159 14.27 -6.31 -12.58
N LYS A 160 14.28 -7.25 -13.54
CA LYS A 160 13.72 -7.00 -14.86
C LYS A 160 12.27 -6.53 -14.69
N PRO A 161 11.81 -5.52 -15.47
CA PRO A 161 10.41 -5.15 -15.49
C PRO A 161 9.58 -6.42 -15.64
N ILE A 162 8.55 -6.57 -14.80
CA ILE A 162 7.58 -7.65 -14.99
C ILE A 162 6.98 -7.42 -16.37
N GLU A 163 7.31 -8.27 -17.33
CA GLU A 163 6.66 -8.26 -18.63
C GLU A 163 5.18 -8.53 -18.34
N HIS A 164 4.35 -7.51 -18.49
CA HIS A 164 2.91 -7.73 -18.53
C HIS A 164 2.64 -8.46 -19.85
N ASP A 165 2.44 -9.78 -19.78
CA ASP A 165 1.98 -10.54 -20.93
C ASP A 165 0.75 -9.80 -21.52
N GLN A 166 0.83 -9.45 -22.79
CA GLN A 166 -0.28 -8.78 -23.47
C GLN A 166 -1.36 -9.81 -23.78
N MET A 167 -2.62 -9.48 -23.49
CA MET A 167 -3.75 -10.35 -23.84
C MET A 167 -3.76 -10.60 -25.35
N PRO A 168 -3.72 -11.86 -25.81
CA PRO A 168 -3.75 -12.14 -27.24
C PRO A 168 -5.04 -11.64 -27.88
N ARG A 169 -4.94 -11.11 -29.11
CA ARG A 169 -6.09 -10.56 -29.86
C ARG A 169 -6.86 -11.59 -30.69
N ASP A 170 -6.32 -12.81 -30.78
CA ASP A 170 -6.89 -13.92 -31.54
C ASP A 170 -7.35 -15.03 -30.59
N PHE A 171 -8.43 -15.73 -30.97
CA PHE A 171 -9.09 -16.71 -30.11
C PHE A 171 -8.18 -17.89 -29.75
N LYS A 172 -7.48 -18.49 -30.73
CA LYS A 172 -6.61 -19.65 -30.49
C LYS A 172 -5.42 -19.32 -29.58
N PRO A 173 -4.67 -18.22 -29.81
CA PRO A 173 -3.66 -17.74 -28.87
C PRO A 173 -4.21 -17.44 -27.47
N LEU A 174 -5.37 -16.79 -27.35
CA LEU A 174 -6.00 -16.51 -26.06
C LEU A 174 -6.35 -17.79 -25.31
N MET A 175 -6.94 -18.76 -26.00
CA MET A 175 -7.25 -20.08 -25.48
C MET A 175 -5.99 -20.80 -24.97
N LYS A 176 -4.89 -20.72 -25.72
CA LYS A 176 -3.60 -21.32 -25.33
C LYS A 176 -3.03 -20.64 -24.08
N ALA A 177 -3.13 -19.32 -24.00
CA ALA A 177 -2.63 -18.55 -22.87
C ALA A 177 -3.43 -18.86 -21.60
N LEU A 178 -4.77 -18.87 -21.68
CA LEU A 178 -5.66 -19.24 -20.58
C LEU A 178 -5.49 -20.69 -20.09
N LYS A 179 -5.10 -21.61 -20.99
CA LYS A 179 -4.74 -22.99 -20.61
C LYS A 179 -3.41 -23.10 -19.88
N LYS A 180 -2.48 -22.17 -20.14
CA LYS A 180 -1.17 -22.12 -19.48
C LYS A 180 -1.30 -21.47 -18.09
N GLU A 181 -2.02 -20.34 -18.03
CA GLU A 181 -2.23 -19.58 -16.81
C GLU A 181 -3.64 -18.99 -16.83
N TRP A 182 -4.46 -19.38 -15.86
CA TRP A 182 -5.83 -18.94 -15.79
C TRP A 182 -5.92 -17.48 -15.33
N ARG A 183 -6.71 -16.69 -16.06
CA ARG A 183 -6.88 -15.26 -15.85
C ARG A 183 -8.35 -14.88 -16.08
N GLU A 184 -9.07 -14.54 -15.01
CA GLU A 184 -10.50 -14.19 -15.05
C GLU A 184 -10.75 -12.99 -15.98
N ASP A 185 -9.87 -12.00 -15.92
CA ASP A 185 -9.91 -10.79 -16.72
C ASP A 185 -9.83 -11.13 -18.23
N TRP A 186 -8.93 -12.05 -18.60
CA TRP A 186 -8.80 -12.51 -19.99
C TRP A 186 -9.92 -13.43 -20.45
N ALA A 187 -10.50 -14.21 -19.54
CA ALA A 187 -11.57 -15.14 -19.86
C ALA A 187 -12.80 -14.41 -20.43
N LEU A 188 -13.12 -13.21 -19.93
CA LEU A 188 -14.23 -12.38 -20.44
C LEU A 188 -14.09 -12.02 -21.93
N ALA A 189 -12.86 -11.97 -22.44
CA ALA A 189 -12.58 -11.64 -23.84
C ALA A 189 -12.86 -12.82 -24.80
N LEU A 190 -13.03 -14.05 -24.28
CA LEU A 190 -13.39 -15.23 -25.07
C LEU A 190 -14.77 -15.12 -25.73
N GLU A 191 -15.63 -14.23 -25.24
CA GLU A 191 -16.90 -13.93 -25.89
C GLU A 191 -16.71 -13.20 -27.21
N THR A 192 -15.84 -12.19 -27.25
CA THR A 192 -15.75 -11.23 -28.36
C THR A 192 -14.64 -11.57 -29.35
N ILE A 193 -13.53 -12.13 -28.87
CA ILE A 193 -12.36 -12.41 -29.70
C ILE A 193 -12.57 -13.66 -30.58
N GLY A 194 -12.31 -13.53 -31.88
CA GLY A 194 -12.40 -14.59 -32.89
C GLY A 194 -13.57 -14.42 -33.85
N ASP A 195 -13.63 -15.27 -34.88
CA ASP A 195 -14.65 -15.26 -35.94
C ASP A 195 -15.60 -16.46 -35.88
N GLU A 196 -15.38 -17.40 -34.95
CA GLU A 196 -16.19 -18.61 -34.80
C GLU A 196 -17.63 -18.26 -34.36
N ASP A 197 -18.62 -19.06 -34.73
CA ASP A 197 -20.00 -18.86 -34.26
C ASP A 197 -20.13 -19.16 -32.75
N ALA A 198 -21.22 -18.68 -32.14
CA ALA A 198 -21.42 -18.78 -30.70
C ALA A 198 -21.47 -20.23 -30.18
N LEU A 199 -22.01 -21.16 -30.97
CA LEU A 199 -22.14 -22.56 -30.59
C LEU A 199 -20.78 -23.27 -30.63
N SER A 200 -20.00 -23.04 -31.68
CA SER A 200 -18.63 -23.56 -31.81
C SER A 200 -17.71 -23.06 -30.68
N ARG A 201 -17.82 -21.78 -30.31
CA ARG A 201 -17.08 -21.22 -29.16
C ARG A 201 -17.49 -21.91 -27.87
N LEU A 202 -18.80 -22.02 -27.60
CA LEU A 202 -19.33 -22.65 -26.39
C LEU A 202 -18.83 -24.09 -26.23
N ALA A 203 -18.81 -24.86 -27.32
CA ALA A 203 -18.27 -26.22 -27.33
C ALA A 203 -16.78 -26.27 -26.93
N THR A 204 -15.98 -25.32 -27.42
CA THR A 204 -14.54 -25.22 -27.09
C THR A 204 -14.31 -24.89 -25.61
N LEU A 205 -15.16 -24.01 -25.04
CA LEU A 205 -15.08 -23.59 -23.64
C LEU A 205 -15.36 -24.72 -22.64
N ASN A 206 -16.08 -25.77 -23.04
CA ASN A 206 -16.30 -26.92 -22.17
C ASN A 206 -15.00 -27.60 -21.74
N SER A 207 -13.92 -27.49 -22.53
CA SER A 207 -12.60 -27.97 -22.12
C SER A 207 -12.00 -27.16 -20.96
N LEU A 208 -12.21 -25.84 -20.94
CA LEU A 208 -11.76 -24.95 -19.87
C LEU A 208 -12.62 -25.10 -18.61
N ALA A 209 -13.93 -25.33 -18.77
CA ALA A 209 -14.86 -25.45 -17.66
C ALA A 209 -14.62 -26.69 -16.77
N LYS A 210 -13.98 -27.73 -17.32
CA LYS A 210 -13.57 -28.91 -16.55
C LYS A 210 -12.42 -28.64 -15.59
N VAL A 211 -11.57 -27.68 -15.93
CA VAL A 211 -10.37 -27.33 -15.14
C VAL A 211 -10.67 -26.17 -14.20
N ASN A 212 -11.44 -25.18 -14.68
CA ASN A 212 -11.74 -23.95 -13.95
C ASN A 212 -13.21 -23.96 -13.50
N THR A 213 -13.54 -24.84 -12.56
CA THR A 213 -14.92 -25.02 -12.07
C THR A 213 -15.44 -23.80 -11.31
N ASP A 214 -14.54 -23.01 -10.73
CA ASP A 214 -14.87 -21.93 -9.82
C ASP A 214 -14.80 -20.55 -10.50
N SER A 215 -14.63 -20.54 -11.83
CA SER A 215 -14.52 -19.29 -12.60
C SER A 215 -15.87 -18.65 -12.88
N VAL A 216 -16.05 -17.44 -12.37
CA VAL A 216 -17.23 -16.61 -12.64
C VAL A 216 -17.22 -16.10 -14.07
N ALA A 217 -16.07 -15.61 -14.57
CA ALA A 217 -15.95 -15.08 -15.92
C ALA A 217 -16.27 -16.13 -16.98
N LEU A 218 -15.85 -17.38 -16.76
CA LEU A 218 -16.15 -18.46 -17.70
C LEU A 218 -17.64 -18.76 -17.76
N GLU A 219 -18.33 -18.80 -16.62
CA GLU A 219 -19.78 -19.02 -16.60
C GLU A 219 -20.56 -17.85 -17.21
N ILE A 220 -20.11 -16.61 -16.98
CA ILE A 220 -20.65 -15.41 -17.66
C ILE A 220 -20.55 -15.55 -19.18
N VAL A 221 -19.36 -15.91 -19.69
CA VAL A 221 -19.12 -16.05 -21.13
C VAL A 221 -19.95 -17.20 -21.71
N LYS A 222 -20.02 -18.34 -21.02
CA LYS A 222 -20.82 -19.49 -21.45
C LYS A 222 -22.32 -19.17 -21.49
N ALA A 223 -22.84 -18.49 -20.47
CA ALA A 223 -24.22 -18.04 -20.45
C ALA A 223 -24.52 -17.13 -21.64
N ARG A 224 -23.62 -16.20 -21.94
CA ARG A 224 -23.78 -15.29 -23.07
C ARG A 224 -23.66 -16.00 -24.42
N LEU A 225 -22.72 -16.91 -24.60
CA LEU A 225 -22.66 -17.68 -25.84
C LEU A 225 -23.90 -18.58 -26.03
N ALA A 226 -24.41 -19.19 -24.95
CA ALA A 226 -25.64 -19.97 -24.98
C ALA A 226 -26.86 -19.12 -25.37
N MET A 227 -26.99 -17.91 -24.82
CA MET A 227 -28.05 -16.97 -25.24
C MET A 227 -27.92 -16.58 -26.72
N ALA A 228 -26.71 -16.32 -27.21
CA ALA A 228 -26.46 -15.99 -28.62
C ALA A 228 -26.79 -17.16 -29.56
N ALA A 229 -26.56 -18.40 -29.09
CA ALA A 229 -26.89 -19.63 -29.81
C ALA A 229 -28.37 -20.06 -29.69
N GLY A 230 -29.20 -19.31 -28.94
CA GLY A 230 -30.60 -19.65 -28.70
C GLY A 230 -30.84 -20.80 -27.70
N LEU A 231 -29.83 -21.19 -26.94
CA LEU A 231 -29.88 -22.27 -25.94
C LEU A 231 -30.35 -21.75 -24.58
N GLY A 232 -31.63 -21.37 -24.49
CA GLY A 232 -32.18 -20.68 -23.30
C GLY A 232 -32.08 -21.47 -21.99
N ALA A 233 -32.22 -22.79 -22.02
CA ALA A 233 -32.11 -23.63 -20.83
C ALA A 233 -30.66 -23.68 -20.30
N GLU A 234 -29.68 -23.85 -21.20
CA GLU A 234 -28.26 -23.82 -20.83
C GLU A 234 -27.84 -22.44 -20.32
N ALA A 235 -28.31 -21.37 -20.97
CA ALA A 235 -28.05 -20.01 -20.53
C ALA A 235 -28.48 -19.76 -19.08
N LYS A 236 -29.70 -20.19 -18.71
CA LYS A 236 -30.21 -20.09 -17.34
C LYS A 236 -29.35 -20.88 -16.36
N HIS A 237 -28.98 -22.11 -16.70
CA HIS A 237 -28.10 -22.93 -15.88
C HIS A 237 -26.74 -22.25 -15.62
N TYR A 238 -26.11 -21.68 -16.65
CA TYR A 238 -24.83 -20.96 -16.48
C TYR A 238 -24.99 -19.68 -15.65
N VAL A 239 -26.10 -18.97 -15.76
CA VAL A 239 -26.39 -17.80 -14.90
C VAL A 239 -26.57 -18.19 -13.44
N GLU A 240 -27.30 -19.26 -13.17
CA GLU A 240 -27.46 -19.78 -11.82
C GLU A 240 -26.10 -20.19 -11.25
N ARG A 241 -25.26 -20.87 -12.03
CA ARG A 241 -23.92 -21.25 -11.59
C ARG A 241 -23.01 -20.03 -11.34
N ALA A 242 -22.97 -19.05 -12.25
CA ALA A 242 -22.24 -17.80 -12.03
C ALA A 242 -22.71 -17.09 -10.75
N SER A 243 -24.03 -17.12 -10.49
CA SER A 243 -24.64 -16.58 -9.28
C SER A 243 -24.24 -17.32 -8.01
N THR A 244 -24.04 -18.62 -8.06
CA THR A 244 -23.55 -19.39 -6.91
C THR A 244 -22.09 -19.11 -6.60
N LEU A 245 -21.29 -18.77 -7.62
CA LEU A 245 -19.87 -18.47 -7.46
C LEU A 245 -19.64 -17.06 -6.93
N ASP A 246 -20.32 -16.06 -7.52
CA ASP A 246 -20.23 -14.66 -7.10
C ASP A 246 -21.54 -13.93 -7.40
N ALA A 247 -22.40 -13.85 -6.38
CA ALA A 247 -23.72 -13.24 -6.50
C ALA A 247 -23.67 -11.71 -6.59
N ASP A 248 -22.60 -11.08 -6.07
CA ASP A 248 -22.45 -9.62 -5.99
C ASP A 248 -21.71 -9.05 -7.22
N ASN A 249 -21.27 -9.93 -8.12
CA ASN A 249 -20.59 -9.51 -9.34
C ASN A 249 -21.52 -8.66 -10.24
N PRO A 250 -21.13 -7.44 -10.62
CA PRO A 250 -21.98 -6.57 -11.44
C PRO A 250 -22.28 -7.17 -12.83
N LEU A 251 -21.39 -8.00 -13.38
CA LEU A 251 -21.64 -8.71 -14.65
C LEU A 251 -22.65 -9.85 -14.48
N VAL A 252 -22.73 -10.49 -13.31
CA VAL A 252 -23.74 -11.51 -13.01
C VAL A 252 -25.12 -10.88 -12.86
N HIS A 253 -25.22 -9.74 -12.18
CA HIS A 253 -26.47 -8.96 -12.12
C HIS A 253 -26.93 -8.53 -13.52
N LEU A 254 -26.00 -8.04 -14.35
CA LEU A 254 -26.28 -7.69 -15.73
C LEU A 254 -26.82 -8.88 -16.52
N LEU A 255 -26.21 -10.05 -16.36
CA LEU A 255 -26.63 -11.28 -17.03
C LEU A 255 -28.05 -11.72 -16.68
N ARG A 256 -28.45 -11.60 -15.42
CA ARG A 256 -29.84 -11.87 -15.00
C ARG A 256 -30.81 -10.92 -15.68
N LEU A 257 -30.47 -9.63 -15.73
CA LEU A 257 -31.28 -8.62 -16.41
C LEU A 257 -31.40 -8.89 -17.91
N GLU A 258 -30.32 -9.33 -18.56
CA GLU A 258 -30.31 -9.71 -19.99
C GLU A 258 -31.20 -10.92 -20.29
N ILE A 259 -31.29 -11.89 -19.37
CA ILE A 259 -32.21 -13.04 -19.52
C ILE A 259 -33.68 -12.60 -19.51
N GLU A 260 -34.02 -11.64 -18.66
CA GLU A 260 -35.42 -11.18 -18.49
C GLU A 260 -35.84 -10.18 -19.57
N THR A 261 -34.97 -9.22 -19.89
CA THR A 261 -35.28 -8.08 -20.75
C THR A 261 -34.78 -8.26 -22.19
N GLY A 262 -33.97 -9.29 -22.43
CA GLY A 262 -33.23 -9.46 -23.68
C GLY A 262 -31.98 -8.57 -23.75
N ARG A 263 -31.17 -8.79 -24.77
CA ARG A 263 -29.98 -7.97 -25.01
C ARG A 263 -30.34 -6.66 -25.67
N THR A 264 -30.00 -5.56 -25.01
CA THR A 264 -30.17 -4.22 -25.56
C THR A 264 -28.83 -3.51 -25.68
N GLU A 265 -28.74 -2.54 -26.59
CA GLU A 265 -27.50 -1.77 -26.79
C GLU A 265 -27.06 -1.03 -25.50
N ALA A 266 -28.02 -0.62 -24.66
CA ALA A 266 -27.74 0.02 -23.38
C ALA A 266 -27.02 -0.93 -22.40
N LEU A 267 -27.48 -2.19 -22.31
CA LEU A 267 -26.85 -3.21 -21.48
C LEU A 267 -25.46 -3.59 -22.00
N GLU A 268 -25.29 -3.67 -23.32
CA GLU A 268 -23.97 -3.90 -23.93
C GLU A 268 -22.98 -2.77 -23.65
N LYS A 269 -23.44 -1.51 -23.69
CA LYS A 269 -22.60 -0.36 -23.30
C LYS A 269 -22.20 -0.42 -21.83
N LEU A 270 -23.14 -0.77 -20.95
CA LEU A 270 -22.86 -0.94 -19.52
C LEU A 270 -21.85 -2.06 -19.28
N ARG A 271 -22.00 -3.20 -19.96
CA ARG A 271 -21.04 -4.31 -19.91
C ARG A 271 -19.64 -3.88 -20.27
N ARG A 272 -19.47 -3.19 -21.39
CA ARG A 272 -18.14 -2.75 -21.85
C ARG A 272 -17.43 -1.90 -20.80
N ARG A 273 -18.16 -0.96 -20.17
CA ARG A 273 -17.63 -0.15 -19.07
C ARG A 273 -17.23 -0.99 -17.86
N LEU A 274 -18.09 -1.91 -17.43
CA LEU A 274 -17.80 -2.80 -16.29
C LEU A 274 -16.53 -3.64 -16.54
N ILE A 275 -16.33 -4.11 -17.77
CA ILE A 275 -15.15 -4.87 -18.16
C ILE A 275 -13.90 -3.97 -18.17
N GLU A 276 -13.98 -2.77 -18.74
CA GLU A 276 -12.88 -1.79 -18.76
C GLU A 276 -12.45 -1.38 -17.34
N ASP A 277 -13.39 -1.17 -16.41
CA ASP A 277 -13.10 -0.83 -15.01
C ASP A 277 -12.46 -1.98 -14.21
N THR A 278 -12.48 -3.20 -14.76
CA THR A 278 -11.86 -4.40 -14.16
C THR A 278 -10.40 -4.58 -14.60
N PHE A 279 -9.94 -3.85 -15.62
CA PHE A 279 -8.57 -3.88 -16.18
C PHE A 279 -7.75 -2.65 -15.81
#